data_AF-A0A1F2JPI3-F1
#
_entry.id   AF-A0A1F2JPI3-F1
#
_cell.length_a   1.000
_cell.length_b   1.000
_cell.length_c   1.000
_cell.angle_alpha   90.00
_cell.angle_beta   90.00
_cell.angle_gamma   90.00
#
_symmetry.space_group_name_H-M   'P 1'
#
loop_
_entity.id
_entity.type
_entity.pdbx_description
1 polymer ?
#
loop_
_entity_poly.entity_id
_entity_poly.type
_entity_poly.pdbx_seq_one_letter_code
_entity_poly.pdbx_strand_id
1 'polypeptide(L)'
;MGAGSDDSKNYIAGLLRVGYHYNETWSFGAGVGYSHQNITTTSAIVDPSVERMQYSSELSIWEFPLDARVKFLKYLYANAGPLLHFQQNANSYVDKQHGIGFHIGLGAKVPLSQQFAVTLSPHYKMYSLIPFHSKRNYDRVQALGIAVGVNYKFAK
;
A
#
# COMPACT_ATOMS: atom_id res chain seq x y z
N MET A 1 -16.79 -24.15 9.67
CA MET A 1 -15.95 -22.94 9.69
C MET A 1 -15.03 -23.03 8.49
N GLY A 2 -15.33 -22.34 7.39
CA GLY A 2 -14.42 -22.25 6.25
C GLY A 2 -13.95 -20.81 6.10
N ALA A 3 -12.65 -20.62 5.89
CA ALA A 3 -12.10 -19.32 5.54
C ALA A 3 -12.29 -19.12 4.03
N GLY A 4 -12.92 -18.01 3.63
CA GLY A 4 -12.85 -17.54 2.26
C GLY A 4 -11.43 -17.05 1.94
N SER A 5 -11.09 -16.99 0.66
CA SER A 5 -9.82 -16.42 0.21
C SER A 5 -10.10 -15.35 -0.84
N ASP A 6 -9.45 -14.21 -0.67
CA ASP A 6 -9.46 -13.11 -1.63
C ASP A 6 -8.12 -13.08 -2.37
N ASP A 7 -8.17 -13.14 -3.69
CA ASP A 7 -6.99 -12.97 -4.55
C ASP A 7 -7.13 -11.70 -5.40
N SER A 8 -6.04 -10.95 -5.53
CA SER A 8 -6.03 -9.65 -6.22
C SER A 8 -5.36 -9.76 -7.59
N LYS A 9 -6.01 -9.25 -8.63
CA LYS A 9 -5.45 -9.13 -9.99
C LYS A 9 -5.45 -7.67 -10.43
N ASN A 10 -4.46 -7.30 -11.26
CA ASN A 10 -4.33 -5.97 -11.87
C ASN A 10 -4.18 -4.80 -10.88
N TYR A 11 -3.36 -4.94 -9.84
CA TYR A 11 -3.04 -3.83 -8.94
C TYR A 11 -2.20 -2.75 -9.65
N ILE A 12 -2.73 -1.53 -9.70
CA ILE A 12 -2.01 -0.34 -10.16
C ILE A 12 -2.12 0.76 -9.09
N ALA A 13 -1.01 1.46 -8.86
CA ALA A 13 -0.96 2.53 -7.87
C ALA A 13 -0.07 3.70 -8.32
N GLY A 14 -0.48 4.91 -7.97
CA GLY A 14 0.31 6.13 -8.09
C GLY A 14 0.50 6.76 -6.72
N LEU A 15 1.68 7.34 -6.48
CA LEU A 15 2.02 7.99 -5.21
C LEU A 15 2.90 9.22 -5.46
N LEU A 16 2.45 10.37 -4.99
CA LEU A 16 3.22 11.60 -4.93
C LEU A 16 3.71 11.81 -3.50
N ARG A 17 4.99 12.16 -3.34
CA ARG A 17 5.63 12.35 -2.03
C ARG A 17 6.46 13.61 -1.98
N VAL A 18 6.39 14.29 -0.85
CA VAL A 18 7.30 15.35 -0.44
C VAL A 18 8.13 14.85 0.73
N GLY A 19 9.43 15.18 0.73
CA GLY A 19 10.37 14.66 1.71
C GLY A 19 11.28 15.75 2.26
N TYR A 20 11.57 15.65 3.55
CA TYR A 20 12.52 16.46 4.29
C TYR A 20 13.75 15.61 4.63
N HIS A 21 14.93 16.11 4.25
CA HIS A 21 16.20 15.49 4.60
C HIS A 21 16.67 16.04 5.94
N TYR A 22 16.66 15.19 6.98
CA TYR A 22 17.05 15.60 8.33
C TYR A 22 18.56 15.51 8.54
N ASN A 23 19.17 14.38 8.17
CA ASN A 23 20.61 14.18 8.17
C ASN A 23 21.01 13.12 7.12
N GLU A 24 22.30 12.79 7.04
CA GLU A 24 22.83 11.85 6.04
C GLU A 24 22.20 10.45 6.07
N THR A 25 21.68 10.04 7.22
CA THR A 25 21.08 8.72 7.46
C THR A 25 19.55 8.77 7.37
N TRP A 26 18.91 9.79 7.93
CA TRP A 26 17.46 9.86 8.13
C TRP A 26 16.81 10.92 7.26
N SER A 27 15.67 10.54 6.68
CA SER A 27 14.77 11.47 5.99
C SER A 27 13.33 11.10 6.31
N PHE A 28 12.47 12.11 6.32
CA PHE A 28 11.05 11.96 6.59
C PHE A 28 10.24 12.44 5.40
N GLY A 29 9.03 11.93 5.22
CA GLY A 29 8.18 12.35 4.12
C GLY A 29 6.71 12.14 4.40
N ALA A 30 5.90 12.79 3.58
CA ALA A 30 4.46 12.60 3.52
C ALA A 30 4.03 12.52 2.05
N GLY A 31 2.92 11.87 1.78
CA GLY A 31 2.43 11.73 0.42
C GLY A 31 0.93 11.62 0.29
N VAL A 32 0.49 11.56 -0.96
CA VAL A 32 -0.86 11.20 -1.36
C VAL A 32 -0.77 10.19 -2.49
N GLY A 33 -1.48 9.09 -2.33
CA GLY A 33 -1.51 8.01 -3.29
C GLY A 33 -2.93 7.56 -3.59
N TYR A 34 -3.06 6.90 -4.74
CA TYR A 34 -4.28 6.23 -5.16
C TYR A 34 -3.91 4.87 -5.75
N SER A 35 -4.66 3.84 -5.38
CA SER A 35 -4.51 2.51 -5.96
C SER A 35 -5.85 1.92 -6.37
N HIS A 36 -5.83 1.12 -7.42
CA HIS A 36 -6.98 0.39 -7.92
C HIS A 36 -6.59 -1.07 -8.21
N GLN A 37 -7.44 -2.01 -7.82
CA GLN A 37 -7.25 -3.45 -8.06
C GLN A 37 -8.59 -4.19 -8.15
N ASN A 38 -8.59 -5.32 -8.86
CA ASN A 38 -9.72 -6.24 -8.90
C ASN A 38 -9.50 -7.36 -7.89
N ILE A 39 -10.50 -7.63 -7.05
CA ILE A 39 -10.48 -8.68 -6.03
C ILE A 39 -11.47 -9.75 -6.43
N THR A 40 -11.01 -11.00 -6.44
CA THR A 40 -11.89 -12.17 -6.59
C THR A 40 -12.03 -12.84 -5.23
N THR A 41 -13.23 -12.77 -4.66
CA THR A 41 -13.59 -13.43 -3.40
C THR A 41 -14.14 -14.81 -3.69
N THR A 42 -13.46 -15.84 -3.17
CA THR A 42 -13.97 -17.21 -3.23
C THR A 42 -14.59 -17.58 -1.89
N SER A 43 -15.88 -17.93 -1.92
CA SER A 43 -16.63 -18.32 -0.72
C SER A 43 -16.05 -19.58 -0.06
N ALA A 44 -16.16 -19.63 1.27
CA ALA A 44 -15.80 -20.80 2.06
C ALA A 44 -16.56 -22.06 1.62
N ILE A 45 -15.92 -23.23 1.71
CA ILE A 45 -16.61 -24.51 1.48
C ILE A 45 -17.55 -24.76 2.65
N VAL A 46 -18.85 -24.63 2.40
CA VAL A 46 -19.91 -24.97 3.38
C VAL A 46 -20.48 -26.37 3.08
N ASP A 47 -20.47 -26.79 1.81
CA ASP A 47 -20.86 -28.10 1.32
C ASP A 47 -19.93 -28.50 0.13
N PRO A 48 -19.26 -29.67 0.15
CA PRO A 48 -18.40 -30.13 -0.95
C PRO A 48 -19.15 -30.40 -2.27
N SER A 49 -20.47 -30.56 -2.24
CA SER A 49 -21.31 -30.85 -3.40
C SER A 49 -21.85 -29.59 -4.11
N VAL A 50 -21.64 -28.41 -3.53
CA VAL A 50 -22.10 -27.12 -4.07
C VAL A 50 -20.93 -26.36 -4.70
N GLU A 51 -21.09 -25.89 -5.95
CA GLU A 51 -20.09 -25.07 -6.61
C GLU A 51 -19.81 -23.78 -5.81
N ARG A 52 -18.53 -23.41 -5.72
CA ARG A 52 -18.11 -22.20 -4.99
C ARG A 52 -18.57 -20.96 -5.74
N MET A 53 -19.32 -20.10 -5.07
CA MET A 53 -19.61 -18.77 -5.60
C MET A 53 -18.34 -17.92 -5.56
N GLN A 54 -17.95 -17.42 -6.74
CA GLN A 54 -16.90 -16.43 -6.92
C GLN A 54 -17.53 -15.07 -7.21
N TYR A 55 -17.07 -14.05 -6.48
CA TYR A 55 -17.50 -12.67 -6.70
C TYR A 55 -16.29 -11.83 -7.10
N SER A 56 -16.41 -11.10 -8.19
CA SER A 56 -15.43 -10.08 -8.57
C SER A 56 -15.88 -8.74 -8.01
N SER A 57 -14.95 -8.03 -7.38
CA SER A 57 -15.16 -6.67 -6.89
C SER A 57 -13.98 -5.77 -7.22
N GLU A 58 -14.24 -4.48 -7.28
CA GLU A 58 -13.20 -3.47 -7.49
C GLU A 58 -12.86 -2.80 -6.16
N LEU A 59 -11.56 -2.71 -5.86
CA LEU A 59 -11.05 -1.99 -4.70
C LEU A 59 -10.23 -0.78 -5.15
N SER A 60 -10.72 0.39 -4.77
CA SER A 60 -10.04 1.67 -4.95
C SER A 60 -9.73 2.28 -3.58
N ILE A 61 -8.48 2.68 -3.37
CA ILE A 61 -8.00 3.22 -2.09
C ILE A 61 -7.29 4.54 -2.33
N TRP A 62 -7.70 5.57 -1.58
CA TRP A 62 -6.90 6.77 -1.34
C TRP A 62 -6.02 6.54 -0.11
N GLU A 63 -4.76 6.94 -0.19
CA GLU A 63 -3.80 6.75 0.88
C GLU A 63 -2.95 8.00 1.14
N PHE A 64 -2.63 8.24 2.40
CA PHE A 64 -1.83 9.36 2.89
C PHE A 64 -0.71 8.81 3.76
N PRO A 65 0.40 8.32 3.17
CA PRO A 65 1.52 7.77 3.91
C PRO A 65 2.32 8.85 4.62
N LEU A 66 2.79 8.51 5.82
CA LEU A 66 3.96 9.15 6.42
C LEU A 66 5.13 8.17 6.34
N ASP A 67 6.31 8.68 5.98
CA ASP A 67 7.51 7.89 5.73
C ASP A 67 8.62 8.33 6.70
N ALA A 68 9.19 7.38 7.43
CA ALA A 68 10.53 7.49 7.99
C ALA A 68 11.46 6.60 7.15
N ARG A 69 12.52 7.18 6.61
CA ARG A 69 13.49 6.49 5.75
C ARG A 69 14.87 6.54 6.38
N VAL A 70 15.50 5.36 6.44
CA VAL A 70 16.87 5.16 6.90
C VAL A 70 17.75 4.68 5.74
N LYS A 71 18.79 5.42 5.44
CA LYS A 71 19.84 5.04 4.49
C LYS A 71 20.87 4.18 5.21
N PHE A 72 21.16 3.00 4.68
CA PHE A 72 22.16 2.09 5.25
C PHE A 72 23.31 1.76 4.29
N LEU A 73 23.17 2.06 2.99
CA LEU A 73 24.25 2.01 2.01
C LEU A 73 24.19 3.21 1.07
N LYS A 74 25.20 3.38 0.21
CA LYS A 74 25.29 4.51 -0.73
C LYS A 74 24.00 4.72 -1.53
N TYR A 75 23.40 3.63 -2.01
CA TYR A 75 22.18 3.64 -2.82
C TYR A 75 20.98 3.01 -2.12
N LEU A 76 21.16 2.25 -1.03
CA LEU A 76 20.06 1.50 -0.42
C LEU A 76 19.51 2.18 0.83
N TYR A 77 18.20 2.09 0.97
CA TYR A 77 17.45 2.57 2.12
C TYR A 77 16.34 1.59 2.49
N ALA A 78 15.90 1.68 3.75
CA ALA A 78 14.65 1.11 4.21
C ALA A 78 13.71 2.26 4.58
N ASN A 79 12.40 2.06 4.42
CA ASN A 79 11.39 3.01 4.87
C ASN A 79 10.24 2.30 5.56
N ALA A 80 9.62 2.97 6.51
CA ALA A 80 8.40 2.50 7.15
C ALA A 80 7.59 3.68 7.67
N GLY A 81 6.31 3.46 7.89
CA GLY A 81 5.49 4.42 8.62
C GLY A 81 4.00 4.12 8.56
N PRO A 82 3.20 4.94 9.24
CA PRO A 82 1.75 4.80 9.22
C PRO A 82 1.19 5.22 7.86
N LEU A 83 0.05 4.64 7.52
CA LEU A 83 -0.69 4.89 6.30
C LEU A 83 -2.13 5.22 6.68
N LEU A 84 -2.58 6.47 6.51
CA LEU A 84 -4.00 6.76 6.60
C LEU A 84 -4.64 6.39 5.26
N HIS A 85 -5.74 5.63 5.26
CA HIS A 85 -6.36 5.18 4.01
C HIS A 85 -7.89 5.26 4.05
N PHE A 86 -8.46 5.49 2.87
CA PHE A 86 -9.89 5.54 2.65
C PHE A 86 -10.27 4.72 1.41
N GLN A 87 -11.11 3.71 1.60
CA GLN A 87 -11.70 2.96 0.50
C GLN A 87 -12.79 3.77 -0.19
N GLN A 88 -12.65 4.02 -1.49
CA GLN A 88 -13.61 4.80 -2.28
C GLN A 88 -14.82 3.95 -2.71
N ASN A 89 -14.59 2.73 -3.19
CA ASN A 89 -15.66 1.89 -3.75
C ASN A 89 -16.38 1.10 -2.64
N ALA A 90 -17.70 1.27 -2.56
CA ALA A 90 -18.59 0.69 -1.56
C ALA A 90 -19.39 -0.54 -2.04
N ASN A 91 -19.22 -0.94 -3.30
CA ASN A 91 -20.11 -1.89 -4.00
C ASN A 91 -19.68 -3.35 -3.94
N SER A 92 -18.94 -3.73 -2.92
CA SER A 92 -18.49 -5.10 -2.74
C SER A 92 -19.05 -5.67 -1.44
N TYR A 93 -19.24 -6.99 -1.42
CA TYR A 93 -19.53 -7.78 -0.22
C TYR A 93 -18.40 -7.70 0.85
N VAL A 94 -17.49 -6.72 0.72
CA VAL A 94 -16.36 -6.40 1.58
C VAL A 94 -16.70 -5.11 2.33
N ASP A 95 -16.72 -5.18 3.66
CA ASP A 95 -17.01 -4.02 4.52
C ASP A 95 -16.04 -2.85 4.23
N LYS A 96 -16.55 -1.61 4.25
CA LYS A 96 -15.73 -0.40 4.03
C LYS A 96 -14.57 -0.33 5.02
N GLN A 97 -13.35 -0.24 4.48
CA GLN A 97 -12.13 -0.28 5.27
C GLN A 97 -11.44 1.09 5.28
N HIS A 98 -11.94 2.01 6.09
CA HIS A 98 -11.22 3.24 6.41
C HIS A 98 -10.41 3.03 7.68
N GLY A 99 -9.19 3.55 7.75
CA GLY A 99 -8.43 3.43 8.97
C GLY A 99 -6.99 3.86 8.85
N ILE A 100 -6.21 3.40 9.83
CA ILE A 100 -4.76 3.51 9.83
C ILE A 100 -4.19 2.13 9.55
N GLY A 101 -3.33 2.06 8.57
CA GLY A 101 -2.47 0.92 8.24
C GLY A 101 -1.00 1.25 8.45
N PHE A 102 -0.14 0.42 7.90
CA PHE A 102 1.29 0.67 7.84
C PHE A 102 1.86 0.26 6.49
N HIS A 103 3.01 0.83 6.17
CA HIS A 103 3.83 0.37 5.07
C HIS A 103 5.28 0.17 5.53
N ILE A 104 5.97 -0.73 4.85
CA ILE A 104 7.40 -0.95 4.99
C ILE A 104 7.98 -1.26 3.60
N GLY A 105 9.19 -0.79 3.35
CA GLY A 105 9.85 -1.00 2.06
C GLY A 105 11.36 -1.03 2.18
N LEU A 106 11.95 -1.67 1.18
CA LEU A 106 13.36 -1.56 0.86
C LEU A 106 13.46 -0.87 -0.48
N GLY A 107 14.47 -0.02 -0.67
CA GLY A 107 14.60 0.70 -1.92
C GLY A 107 16.03 1.02 -2.28
N ALA A 108 16.25 1.11 -3.58
CA ALA A 108 17.45 1.68 -4.17
C ALA A 108 17.13 3.08 -4.70
N LYS A 109 18.02 4.04 -4.46
CA LYS A 109 17.99 5.40 -5.02
C LYS A 109 19.27 5.64 -5.79
N VAL A 110 19.17 5.77 -7.10
CA VAL A 110 20.31 6.04 -8.00
C VAL A 110 20.24 7.49 -8.46
N PRO A 111 21.22 8.34 -8.12
CA PRO A 111 21.28 9.69 -8.63
C PRO A 111 21.60 9.67 -10.13
N LEU A 112 20.78 10.36 -10.93
CA LEU A 112 21.02 10.58 -12.35
C LEU A 112 21.76 11.90 -12.59
N SER A 113 21.52 12.90 -11.74
CA SER A 113 22.19 14.19 -11.73
C SER A 113 22.21 14.77 -10.32
N GLN A 114 22.61 16.04 -10.17
CA GLN A 114 22.57 16.74 -8.88
C GLN A 114 21.15 16.92 -8.34
N GLN A 115 20.16 17.04 -9.23
CA GLN A 115 18.75 17.29 -8.88
C GLN A 115 17.85 16.07 -9.08
N PHE A 116 18.19 15.16 -9.99
CA PHE A 116 17.34 14.02 -10.34
C PHE A 116 17.87 12.69 -9.83
N ALA A 117 16.97 11.84 -9.39
CA ALA A 117 17.27 10.45 -9.04
C ALA A 117 16.10 9.53 -9.40
N VAL A 118 16.41 8.28 -9.69
CA VAL A 118 15.42 7.22 -9.85
C VAL A 118 15.42 6.31 -8.65
N THR A 119 14.26 5.72 -8.37
CA THR A 119 14.09 4.76 -7.27
C THR A 119 13.40 3.50 -7.75
N LEU A 120 13.83 2.38 -7.18
CA LEU A 120 13.14 1.09 -7.25
C LEU A 120 12.91 0.63 -5.82
N SER A 121 11.67 0.25 -5.48
CA SER A 121 11.31 -0.11 -4.11
C SER A 121 10.28 -1.23 -4.05
N PRO A 122 10.69 -2.49 -3.78
CA PRO A 122 9.78 -3.47 -3.23
C PRO A 122 9.23 -2.98 -1.89
N HIS A 123 7.92 -3.11 -1.71
CA HIS A 123 7.22 -2.66 -0.53
C HIS A 123 6.06 -3.57 -0.17
N TYR A 124 5.72 -3.53 1.11
CA TYR A 124 4.56 -4.16 1.68
C TYR A 124 3.69 -3.10 2.32
N LYS A 125 2.38 -3.20 2.10
CA LYS A 125 1.37 -2.39 2.77
C LYS A 125 0.37 -3.30 3.44
N MET A 126 -0.03 -2.94 4.65
CA MET A 126 -1.18 -3.54 5.29
C MET A 126 -2.14 -2.43 5.68
N TYR A 127 -3.36 -2.54 5.18
CA TYR A 127 -4.43 -1.62 5.46
C TYR A 127 -5.20 -2.04 6.71
N SER A 128 -5.86 -1.08 7.35
CA SER A 128 -6.79 -1.27 8.46
C SER A 128 -6.23 -2.04 9.66
N LEU A 129 -5.04 -1.67 10.12
CA LEU A 129 -4.54 -2.06 11.46
C LEU A 129 -5.46 -1.53 12.56
N ILE A 130 -5.85 -0.26 12.44
CA ILE A 130 -6.80 0.42 13.31
C ILE A 130 -7.96 0.88 12.43
N PRO A 131 -9.05 0.13 12.35
CA PRO A 131 -10.21 0.49 11.53
C PRO A 131 -11.02 1.61 12.21
N PHE A 132 -11.53 2.55 11.43
CA PHE A 132 -12.34 3.67 11.94
C PHE A 132 -13.80 3.31 12.20
N HIS A 133 -14.25 2.17 11.67
CA HIS A 133 -15.52 1.58 12.02
C HIS A 133 -15.24 0.22 12.65
N SER A 134 -16.16 -0.36 13.40
CA SER A 134 -16.04 -1.69 14.00
C SER A 134 -17.24 -2.58 13.65
N LYS A 135 -17.11 -3.44 12.64
CA LYS A 135 -18.00 -4.55 12.29
C LYS A 135 -17.29 -5.87 12.58
N ARG A 136 -18.08 -6.93 12.74
CA ARG A 136 -17.70 -8.14 13.47
C ARG A 136 -16.62 -9.00 12.77
N ASN A 137 -16.38 -8.78 11.47
CA ASN A 137 -15.35 -9.46 10.67
C ASN A 137 -14.60 -8.45 9.80
N TYR A 138 -13.30 -8.26 10.03
CA TYR A 138 -12.43 -7.41 9.22
C TYR A 138 -11.49 -8.23 8.39
N ASP A 139 -11.74 -8.32 7.10
CA ASP A 139 -10.73 -8.77 6.15
C ASP A 139 -9.64 -7.70 6.08
N ARG A 140 -8.37 -8.09 6.09
CA ARG A 140 -7.25 -7.13 6.06
C ARG A 140 -6.64 -7.14 4.68
N VAL A 141 -6.79 -6.04 3.95
CA VAL A 141 -6.14 -5.89 2.65
C VAL A 141 -4.63 -5.75 2.87
N GLN A 142 -3.88 -6.60 2.18
CA GLN A 142 -2.43 -6.61 2.16
C GLN A 142 -1.96 -6.48 0.71
N ALA A 143 -0.90 -5.72 0.49
CA ALA A 143 -0.33 -5.53 -0.84
C ALA A 143 1.18 -5.68 -0.80
N LEU A 144 1.70 -6.62 -1.60
CA LEU A 144 3.11 -6.71 -1.95
C LEU A 144 3.28 -6.12 -3.35
N GLY A 145 4.18 -5.15 -3.49
CA GLY A 145 4.35 -4.44 -4.76
C GLY A 145 5.78 -3.97 -4.98
N ILE A 146 6.07 -3.60 -6.23
CA ILE A 146 7.32 -2.96 -6.62
C ILE A 146 6.97 -1.57 -7.16
N ALA A 147 7.56 -0.53 -6.57
CA ALA A 147 7.39 0.84 -7.03
C ALA A 147 8.64 1.31 -7.79
N VAL A 148 8.42 1.94 -8.95
CA VAL A 148 9.43 2.70 -9.69
C VAL A 148 9.09 4.17 -9.56
N GLY A 149 10.08 5.03 -9.33
CA GLY A 149 9.82 6.45 -9.10
C GLY A 149 10.93 7.36 -9.61
N VAL A 150 10.54 8.59 -9.93
CA VAL A 150 11.44 9.71 -10.25
C VAL A 150 11.40 10.69 -9.10
N ASN A 151 12.56 11.18 -8.69
CA ASN A 151 12.74 12.08 -7.57
C ASN A 151 13.40 13.34 -8.06
N TYR A 152 12.88 14.47 -7.61
CA TYR A 152 13.47 15.79 -7.82
C TYR A 152 13.89 16.37 -6.46
N LYS A 153 15.12 16.85 -6.36
CA LYS A 153 15.63 17.59 -5.21
C LYS A 153 15.46 19.07 -5.49
N PHE A 154 14.64 19.74 -4.69
CA PHE A 154 14.58 21.20 -4.69
C PHE A 154 15.96 21.74 -4.30
N ALA A 155 16.59 22.48 -5.21
CA ALA A 155 17.76 23.28 -4.88
C ALA A 155 17.30 24.48 -4.06
N LYS A 156 18.08 24.85 -3.04
CA LYS A 156 17.92 26.10 -2.32
C LYS A 156 18.60 27.22 -3.09
#